data_AF-A0AA97HSR6-F1
#
_entry.id   AF-A0AA97HSR6-F1
#
_cell.length_a   1.000
_cell.length_b   1.000
_cell.length_c   1.000
_cell.angle_alpha   90.00
_cell.angle_beta   90.00
_cell.angle_gamma   90.00
#
_symmetry.space_group_name_H-M   'P 1'
#
loop_
_entity.id
_entity.type
_entity.pdbx_description
1 polymer ?
#
loop_
_entity_poly.entity_id
_entity_poly.type
_entity_poly.pdbx_seq_one_letter_code
_entity_poly.pdbx_strand_id
1 'polypeptide(L)'
;MKKNILCLMLVALSLGMCPNTVMAADKNPKNITAKTHEMPPEVKVMIDRINEIKNMDKSSLTRMQRKELRKEVRSMKKSVRASGNGIYISSGAIIIILLLIIIL
;
A
#
# COMPACT_ATOMS: atom_id res chain seq x y z
N MET A 1 -43.72 34.77 7.06
CA MET A 1 -42.38 34.58 6.48
C MET A 1 -41.75 33.23 6.86
N LYS A 2 -41.72 32.83 8.14
CA LYS A 2 -41.12 31.54 8.58
C LYS A 2 -41.77 30.29 7.96
N LYS A 3 -43.11 30.25 7.84
CA LYS A 3 -43.86 29.13 7.21
C LYS A 3 -43.56 28.93 5.73
N ASN A 4 -43.39 30.03 4.98
CA ASN A 4 -43.12 29.96 3.53
C ASN A 4 -41.66 29.55 3.26
N ILE A 5 -40.72 29.98 4.12
CA ILE A 5 -39.33 29.51 4.10
C ILE A 5 -39.27 28.01 4.44
N LEU A 6 -40.08 27.55 5.40
CA LEU A 6 -40.14 26.15 5.79
C LEU A 6 -40.76 25.28 4.70
N CYS A 7 -41.81 25.75 4.00
CA CYS A 7 -42.34 25.10 2.79
C CYS A 7 -41.29 25.06 1.67
N LEU A 8 -40.53 26.13 1.47
CA LEU A 8 -39.52 26.20 0.40
C LEU A 8 -38.33 25.26 0.68
N MET A 9 -37.95 25.08 1.96
CA MET A 9 -36.96 24.07 2.35
C MET A 9 -37.48 22.63 2.23
N LEU A 10 -38.77 22.38 2.49
CA LEU A 10 -39.35 21.04 2.35
C LEU A 10 -39.42 20.57 0.88
N VAL A 11 -39.69 21.49 -0.05
CA VAL A 11 -39.71 21.21 -1.49
C VAL A 11 -38.30 21.02 -2.05
N ALA A 12 -37.30 21.75 -1.54
CA ALA A 12 -35.91 21.55 -1.94
C ALA A 12 -35.35 20.18 -1.51
N LEU A 13 -35.80 19.65 -0.37
CA LEU A 13 -35.36 18.36 0.16
C LEU A 13 -35.96 17.17 -0.61
N SER A 14 -37.16 17.28 -1.16
CA SER A 14 -37.81 16.21 -1.92
C SER A 14 -37.27 16.03 -3.34
N LEU A 15 -36.63 17.05 -3.93
CA LEU A 15 -36.00 16.96 -5.25
C LEU A 15 -34.58 16.35 -5.23
N GLY A 16 -33.99 16.12 -4.05
CA GLY A 16 -32.60 15.62 -3.92
C GLY A 16 -32.43 14.10 -3.95
N MET A 17 -33.52 13.32 -3.92
CA MET A 17 -33.44 11.85 -3.92
C MET A 17 -33.56 11.28 -5.34
N CYS A 18 -32.50 11.43 -6.13
CA CYS A 18 -32.30 10.59 -7.31
C CYS A 18 -31.58 9.29 -6.89
N PRO A 19 -32.13 8.08 -7.12
CA PRO A 19 -31.39 6.85 -6.90
C PRO A 19 -30.28 6.75 -7.96
N ASN A 20 -29.03 7.01 -7.57
CA ASN A 20 -27.87 6.74 -8.39
C ASN A 20 -27.68 5.22 -8.47
N THR A 21 -28.23 4.59 -9.52
CA THR A 21 -27.93 3.19 -9.82
C THR A 21 -26.56 3.11 -10.48
N VAL A 22 -25.58 2.60 -9.75
CA VAL A 22 -24.23 2.35 -10.28
C VAL A 22 -24.27 1.05 -11.06
N MET A 23 -24.30 1.14 -12.39
CA MET A 23 -23.96 0.01 -13.26
C MET A 23 -22.44 -0.11 -13.28
N ALA A 24 -21.91 -1.22 -12.76
CA ALA A 24 -20.50 -1.56 -12.93
C ALA A 24 -20.25 -1.86 -14.41
N ALA A 25 -19.60 -0.93 -15.10
CA ALA A 25 -19.02 -1.24 -16.39
C ALA A 25 -17.86 -2.20 -16.13
N ASP A 26 -17.98 -3.43 -16.64
CA ASP A 26 -16.89 -4.40 -16.71
C ASP A 26 -15.77 -3.81 -17.56
N LYS A 27 -14.92 -3.00 -16.93
CA LYS A 27 -13.59 -2.74 -17.44
C LYS A 27 -12.85 -4.05 -17.27
N ASN A 28 -12.94 -4.87 -18.33
CA ASN A 28 -11.99 -5.93 -18.62
C ASN A 28 -10.64 -5.45 -18.10
N PRO A 29 -10.00 -6.15 -17.14
CA PRO A 29 -8.69 -5.77 -16.70
C PRO A 29 -7.84 -5.79 -17.96
N LYS A 30 -7.48 -4.58 -18.45
CA LYS A 30 -6.45 -4.41 -19.47
C LYS A 30 -5.31 -5.21 -18.91
N ASN A 31 -5.08 -6.36 -19.55
CA ASN A 31 -4.08 -7.33 -19.18
C ASN A 31 -2.81 -6.51 -19.08
N ILE A 32 -2.46 -6.12 -17.86
CA ILE A 32 -1.14 -5.62 -17.54
C ILE A 32 -0.38 -6.88 -17.80
N THR A 33 0.15 -6.99 -19.03
CA THR A 33 1.09 -8.02 -19.43
C THR A 33 2.03 -8.08 -18.25
N ALA A 34 1.84 -9.11 -17.43
CA ALA A 34 2.75 -9.46 -16.39
C ALA A 34 3.99 -9.80 -17.18
N LYS A 35 4.82 -8.79 -17.44
CA LYS A 35 6.23 -9.00 -17.63
C LYS A 35 6.57 -9.75 -16.38
N THR A 36 6.68 -11.07 -16.50
CA THR A 36 7.27 -11.95 -15.51
C THR A 36 8.54 -11.24 -15.12
N HIS A 37 8.48 -10.50 -14.01
CA HIS A 37 9.59 -9.73 -13.52
C HIS A 37 10.46 -10.79 -12.89
N GLU A 38 11.24 -11.45 -13.73
CA GLU A 38 12.28 -12.34 -13.30
C GLU A 38 13.12 -11.51 -12.33
N MET A 39 12.97 -11.81 -11.04
CA MET A 39 13.68 -11.10 -9.99
C MET A 39 15.16 -11.24 -10.32
N PRO A 40 15.91 -10.13 -10.48
CA PRO A 40 17.30 -10.18 -10.89
C PRO A 40 18.04 -11.20 -10.02
N PRO A 41 18.92 -12.04 -10.58
CA PRO A 41 19.61 -13.09 -9.84
C PRO A 41 20.33 -12.55 -8.59
N GLU A 42 20.83 -11.32 -8.66
CA GLU A 42 21.43 -10.59 -7.53
C GLU A 42 20.45 -10.34 -6.37
N VAL A 43 19.19 -10.03 -6.68
CA VAL A 43 18.13 -9.80 -5.69
C VAL A 43 17.71 -11.11 -5.02
N LYS A 44 17.71 -12.22 -5.76
CA LYS A 44 17.46 -13.56 -5.20
C LYS A 44 18.49 -13.94 -4.15
N VAL A 45 19.78 -13.81 -4.46
CA VAL A 45 20.88 -14.08 -3.52
C VAL A 45 20.73 -13.24 -2.24
N MET A 46 20.34 -11.97 -2.39
CA MET A 46 20.14 -11.08 -1.25
C MET A 46 18.93 -11.48 -0.38
N ILE A 47 17.85 -11.97 -0.98
CA ILE A 47 16.69 -12.50 -0.25
C ILE A 47 17.03 -13.80 0.45
N ASP A 48 17.78 -14.70 -0.19
CA ASP A 48 18.21 -15.96 0.40
C ASP A 48 19.06 -15.72 1.65
N ARG A 49 20.00 -14.77 1.59
CA ARG A 49 20.80 -14.36 2.76
C ARG A 49 19.94 -13.77 3.88
N ILE A 50 18.94 -12.96 3.55
CA ILE A 50 17.99 -12.43 4.55
C ILE A 50 17.24 -13.58 5.23
N ASN A 51 16.81 -14.58 4.46
CA ASN A 51 16.09 -15.75 4.99
C ASN A 51 17.00 -16.63 5.85
N GLU A 52 18.26 -16.82 5.46
CA GLU A 52 19.28 -17.50 6.26
C GLU A 52 19.45 -16.81 7.63
N ILE A 53 19.68 -15.49 7.66
CA ILE A 53 19.81 -14.73 8.91
C ILE A 53 18.51 -14.77 9.74
N LYS A 54 17.35 -14.82 9.08
CA LYS A 54 16.05 -14.92 9.74
C LYS A 54 15.90 -16.26 10.46
N ASN A 55 16.28 -17.36 9.80
CA ASN A 55 16.11 -18.73 10.27
C ASN A 55 17.26 -19.21 11.18
N MET A 56 18.39 -18.50 11.19
CA MET A 56 19.50 -18.77 12.11
C MET A 56 19.06 -18.65 13.58
N ASP A 57 19.55 -19.57 14.43
CA ASP A 57 19.40 -19.43 15.88
C ASP A 57 20.26 -18.27 16.40
N LYS A 58 19.60 -17.35 17.11
CA LYS A 58 20.18 -16.10 17.64
C LYS A 58 20.30 -16.13 19.17
N SER A 59 19.97 -17.26 19.80
CA SER A 59 19.96 -17.44 21.25
C SER A 59 21.34 -17.22 21.88
N SER A 60 22.39 -17.70 21.21
CA SER A 60 23.79 -17.62 21.64
C SER A 60 24.49 -16.30 21.30
N LEU A 61 23.82 -15.40 20.56
CA LEU A 61 24.44 -14.17 20.08
C LEU A 61 24.40 -13.03 21.12
N THR A 62 25.52 -12.32 21.22
CA THR A 62 25.60 -11.09 22.02
C THR A 62 24.69 -9.99 21.48
N ARG A 63 24.39 -8.97 22.30
CA ARG A 63 23.60 -7.82 21.85
C ARG A 63 24.24 -7.10 20.65
N MET A 64 25.57 -7.05 20.60
CA MET A 64 26.32 -6.39 19.52
C MET A 64 26.19 -7.15 18.20
N GLN A 65 26.42 -8.47 18.21
CA GLN A 65 26.26 -9.32 17.03
C GLN A 65 24.83 -9.29 16.49
N ARG A 66 23.82 -9.33 17.38
CA ARG A 66 22.41 -9.19 16.96
C ARG A 66 22.13 -7.82 16.33
N LYS A 67 22.78 -6.75 16.79
CA LYS A 67 22.66 -5.41 16.22
C LYS A 67 23.29 -5.33 14.83
N GLU A 68 24.42 -5.99 14.62
CA GLU A 68 25.09 -6.08 13.32
C GLU A 68 24.24 -6.82 12.30
N LEU A 69 23.72 -8.00 12.65
CA LEU A 69 22.80 -8.77 11.79
C LEU A 69 21.54 -7.97 11.42
N ARG A 70 21.00 -7.19 12.35
CA ARG A 70 19.86 -6.29 12.05
C ARG A 70 20.24 -5.18 11.07
N LYS A 71 21.44 -4.62 11.18
CA LYS A 71 21.95 -3.61 10.24
C LYS A 71 22.13 -4.21 8.85
N GLU A 72 22.73 -5.39 8.76
CA GLU A 72 22.93 -6.14 7.51
C GLU A 72 21.60 -6.45 6.83
N VAL A 73 20.64 -7.01 7.56
CA VAL A 73 19.29 -7.28 7.01
C VAL A 73 18.61 -5.99 6.56
N ARG A 74 18.78 -4.87 7.29
CA ARG A 74 18.18 -3.59 6.93
C ARG A 74 18.81 -2.98 5.68
N SER A 75 20.13 -3.07 5.52
CA SER A 75 20.81 -2.58 4.31
C SER A 75 20.42 -3.42 3.10
N MET A 76 20.43 -4.75 3.23
CA MET A 76 20.00 -5.67 2.16
C MET A 76 18.53 -5.45 1.77
N LYS A 77 17.63 -5.26 2.74
CA LYS A 77 16.22 -4.93 2.44
C LYS A 77 16.09 -3.59 1.72
N LYS A 78 16.98 -2.62 1.99
CA LYS A 78 16.98 -1.31 1.31
C LYS A 78 17.48 -1.45 -0.14
N SER A 79 18.52 -2.24 -0.39
CA SER A 79 19.01 -2.49 -1.76
C SER A 79 18.00 -3.29 -2.57
N VAL A 80 17.40 -4.36 -2.03
CA VAL A 80 16.30 -5.10 -2.69
C VAL A 80 15.14 -4.16 -3.06
N ARG A 81 14.79 -3.24 -2.16
CA ARG A 81 13.75 -2.23 -2.40
C ARG A 81 14.14 -1.20 -3.46
N ALA A 82 15.41 -0.86 -3.58
CA ALA A 82 15.90 0.10 -4.56
C ALA A 82 16.07 -0.53 -5.95
N SER A 83 16.37 -1.83 -6.03
CA SER A 83 16.54 -2.58 -7.27
C SER A 83 15.22 -2.98 -7.95
N GLY A 84 14.08 -2.92 -7.23
CA GLY A 84 12.76 -3.14 -7.81
C GLY A 84 12.13 -1.82 -8.27
N ASN A 85 11.80 -1.71 -9.56
CA ASN A 85 11.11 -0.58 -10.21
C ASN A 85 9.65 -0.35 -9.73
N GLY A 86 9.38 -0.51 -8.43
CA GLY A 86 8.07 -0.30 -7.81
C GLY A 86 8.20 0.58 -6.59
N ILE A 87 7.37 1.64 -6.51
CA ILE A 87 7.16 2.37 -5.27
C ILE A 87 6.45 1.41 -4.30
N TYR A 88 7.22 0.72 -3.46
CA TYR A 88 6.67 -0.13 -2.41
C TYR A 88 6.31 0.74 -1.21
N ILE A 89 5.13 1.34 -1.30
CA ILE A 89 4.51 2.10 -0.24
C ILE A 89 4.28 1.16 0.95
N SER A 90 4.80 1.53 2.13
CA SER A 90 4.48 0.83 3.38
C SER A 90 2.96 0.77 3.58
N SER A 91 2.41 -0.26 4.23
CA SER A 91 0.97 -0.30 4.53
C SER A 91 0.48 0.98 5.23
N GLY A 92 1.29 1.52 6.15
CA GLY A 92 1.03 2.82 6.79
C GLY A 92 1.08 4.02 5.83
N ALA A 93 1.93 3.99 4.81
CA ALA A 93 2.01 5.06 3.82
C ALA A 93 0.86 5.00 2.80
N ILE A 94 0.31 3.81 2.50
CA ILE A 94 -0.93 3.66 1.71
C ILE A 94 -2.10 4.34 2.44
N ILE A 95 -2.21 4.13 3.75
CA ILE A 95 -3.26 4.71 4.59
C ILE A 95 -3.16 6.25 4.63
N ILE A 96 -1.94 6.79 4.75
CA ILE A 96 -1.71 8.25 4.74
C ILE A 96 -2.05 8.86 3.37
N ILE A 97 -1.65 8.21 2.27
CA ILE A 97 -1.96 8.68 0.91
C ILE A 97 -3.47 8.66 0.67
N LEU A 98 -4.15 7.60 1.12
CA LEU A 98 -5.60 7.49 1.02
C LEU A 98 -6.32 8.60 1.79
N LEU A 99 -5.84 8.95 3.00
CA LEU A 99 -6.37 10.06 3.80
C LEU A 99 -6.18 11.42 3.11
N LEU A 100 -5.01 11.67 2.52
CA LEU A 100 -4.73 12.94 1.83
C LEU A 100 -5.65 13.16 0.61
N ILE A 101 -5.98 12.12 -0.14
CA ILE A 101 -6.90 12.19 -1.29
C ILE A 101 -8.34 12.51 -0.87
N ILE A 102 -8.75 12.17 0.35
CA ILE A 102 -10.10 12.44 0.87
C ILE A 102 -10.21 13.87 1.43
N ILE A 103 -9.12 14.40 1.98
CA ILE A 103 -9.07 15.72 2.62
C ILE A 103 -8.82 16.85 1.61
N LEU A 104 -8.05 16.58 0.55
CA LEU A 104 -7.76 17.53 -0.53
C LEU A 104 -8.83 17.48 -1.62
#